data_AF-A0AA37P5M0-F1
#
_entry.id   AF-A0AA37P5M0-F1
#
_cell.length_a   1.000
_cell.length_b   1.000
_cell.length_c   1.000
_cell.angle_alpha   90.00
_cell.angle_beta   90.00
_cell.angle_gamma   90.00
#
_symmetry.space_group_name_H-M   'P 1'
#
loop_
_entity.id
_entity.type
_entity.pdbx_description
1 polymer ?
#
loop_
_entity_poly.entity_id
_entity_poly.type
_entity_poly.pdbx_seq_one_letter_code
_entity_poly.pdbx_strand_id
1 'polypeptide(L)'
;MSASSKNPETITIVRQIEVKVPWCDEFEKMISGMCFRSSKDLELVQYKVDVMRRLQTFNDATILDNATLASLASRRMQVAKGMLGKLGTNVNIEPPFFVTWGCNLFIGDGVYINRR
;
A
#
# COMPACT_ATOMS: atom_id res chain seq x y z
N MET A 1 -18.44 -11.62 -12.60
CA MET A 1 -18.20 -10.91 -13.88
C MET A 1 -17.49 -9.60 -13.56
N SER A 2 -16.56 -9.14 -14.40
CA SER A 2 -15.93 -7.82 -14.21
C SER A 2 -16.89 -6.71 -14.61
N ALA A 3 -16.74 -5.52 -14.01
CA ALA A 3 -17.48 -4.34 -14.42
C ALA A 3 -17.16 -3.96 -15.88
N SER A 4 -18.13 -3.39 -16.58
CA SER A 4 -18.01 -2.92 -17.97
C SER A 4 -17.62 -1.45 -18.09
N SER A 5 -17.71 -0.68 -17.00
CA SER A 5 -17.42 0.76 -16.97
C SER A 5 -16.70 1.16 -15.69
N LYS A 6 -15.99 2.30 -15.73
CA LYS A 6 -15.28 2.85 -14.58
C LYS A 6 -16.27 3.27 -13.49
N ASN A 7 -15.85 3.15 -12.23
CA ASN A 7 -16.63 3.59 -11.07
C ASN A 7 -16.14 4.98 -10.61
N PRO A 8 -16.90 6.06 -10.84
CA PRO A 8 -16.49 7.42 -10.48
C PRO A 8 -16.39 7.63 -8.97
N GLU A 9 -17.18 6.90 -8.17
CA GLU A 9 -17.14 7.01 -6.71
C GLU A 9 -15.83 6.47 -6.16
N THR A 10 -15.40 5.28 -6.62
CA THR A 10 -14.12 4.70 -6.19
C THR A 10 -12.95 5.57 -6.62
N ILE A 11 -12.98 6.08 -7.86
CA ILE A 11 -11.95 7.00 -8.35
C ILE A 11 -11.88 8.26 -7.47
N THR A 12 -13.02 8.81 -7.07
CA THR A 12 -13.09 9.98 -6.20
C THR A 12 -12.49 9.70 -4.82
N ILE A 13 -12.79 8.55 -4.22
CA ILE A 13 -12.20 8.12 -2.94
C ILE A 13 -10.67 8.00 -3.07
N VAL A 14 -10.18 7.33 -4.11
CA VAL A 14 -8.74 7.13 -4.30
C VAL A 14 -8.01 8.45 -4.63
N ARG A 15 -8.69 9.44 -5.23
CA ARG A 15 -8.13 10.79 -5.44
C ARG A 15 -7.89 11.57 -4.14
N GLN A 16 -8.50 11.18 -3.04
CA GLN A 16 -8.31 11.85 -1.74
C GLN A 16 -7.10 11.33 -0.98
N ILE A 17 -6.41 10.30 -1.47
CA ILE A 17 -5.25 9.74 -0.76
C ILE A 17 -4.00 10.59 -0.98
N GLU A 18 -3.17 10.69 0.06
CA GLU A 18 -1.97 11.53 0.03
C GLU A 18 -0.73 10.81 -0.52
N VAL A 19 -0.76 9.48 -0.59
CA VAL A 19 0.34 8.68 -1.13
C VAL A 19 0.34 8.66 -2.66
N LYS A 20 1.49 8.36 -3.27
CA LYS A 20 1.60 8.21 -4.73
C LYS A 20 0.61 7.14 -5.23
N VAL A 21 -0.06 7.45 -6.34
CA VAL A 21 -0.96 6.57 -7.09
C VAL A 21 -0.52 6.53 -8.55
N PRO A 22 -0.48 5.35 -9.21
CA PRO A 22 -0.09 5.24 -10.61
C PRO A 22 -1.28 5.54 -11.53
N TRP A 23 -1.78 6.77 -11.50
CA TRP A 23 -2.97 7.20 -12.25
C TRP A 23 -2.81 6.94 -13.76
N CYS A 24 -3.29 5.77 -14.20
CA CYS A 24 -3.32 5.30 -15.57
C CYS A 24 -4.64 4.56 -15.84
N ASP A 25 -4.95 4.34 -17.12
CA ASP A 25 -6.23 3.71 -17.51
C ASP A 25 -6.41 2.31 -16.91
N GLU A 26 -5.33 1.52 -16.86
CA GLU A 26 -5.36 0.17 -16.28
C GLU A 26 -5.50 0.20 -14.76
N PHE A 27 -4.98 1.23 -14.09
CA PHE A 27 -5.22 1.45 -12.65
C PHE A 27 -6.68 1.84 -12.38
N GLU A 28 -7.25 2.76 -13.15
CA GLU A 28 -8.65 3.15 -13.02
C GLU A 28 -9.60 1.96 -13.25
N LYS A 29 -9.30 1.13 -14.26
CA LYS A 29 -10.00 -0.14 -14.48
C LYS A 29 -9.90 -1.06 -13.26
N MET A 30 -8.69 -1.23 -12.71
CA MET A 30 -8.45 -2.07 -11.55
C MET A 30 -9.30 -1.64 -10.35
N ILE A 31 -9.26 -0.36 -9.95
CA ILE A 31 -10.04 0.12 -8.79
C ILE A 31 -11.54 0.16 -9.07
N SER A 32 -11.95 0.17 -10.34
CA SER A 32 -13.35 0.09 -10.76
C SER A 32 -13.88 -1.34 -10.86
N GLY A 33 -13.07 -2.37 -10.58
CA GLY A 33 -13.48 -3.77 -10.72
C GLY A 33 -13.63 -4.23 -12.18
N MET A 34 -13.06 -3.50 -13.14
CA MET A 34 -13.00 -3.88 -14.55
C MET A 34 -11.84 -4.84 -14.80
N CYS A 35 -11.90 -5.54 -15.93
CA CYS A 35 -10.73 -6.30 -16.41
C CYS A 35 -9.60 -5.33 -16.73
N PHE A 36 -8.41 -5.60 -16.19
CA PHE A 36 -7.21 -4.80 -16.39
C PHE A 36 -5.99 -5.69 -16.62
N ARG A 37 -4.92 -5.12 -17.16
CA ARG A 37 -3.64 -5.79 -17.41
C ARG A 37 -2.52 -4.99 -16.75
N SER A 38 -2.03 -5.49 -15.62
CA SER A 38 -0.98 -4.80 -14.83
C SER A 38 0.33 -4.54 -15.59
N SER A 39 0.61 -5.34 -16.63
CA SER A 39 1.83 -5.23 -17.44
C SER A 39 1.69 -4.33 -18.67
N LYS A 40 0.48 -3.85 -18.96
CA LYS A 40 0.21 -3.07 -20.18
C LYS A 40 0.62 -1.61 -20.04
N ASP A 41 0.65 -1.09 -18.81
CA ASP A 41 0.98 0.30 -18.51
C ASP A 41 2.30 0.41 -17.74
N LEU A 42 3.21 1.27 -18.21
CA LEU A 42 4.54 1.44 -17.61
C LEU A 42 4.46 2.06 -16.20
N GLU A 43 3.55 3.00 -15.97
CA GLU A 43 3.39 3.66 -14.66
C GLU A 43 2.99 2.62 -13.61
N LEU A 44 2.07 1.71 -13.97
CA LEU A 44 1.60 0.65 -13.09
C LEU A 44 2.68 -0.38 -12.79
N VAL A 45 3.51 -0.74 -13.78
CA VAL A 45 4.66 -1.64 -13.60
C VAL A 45 5.71 -1.01 -12.68
N GLN A 46 6.11 0.23 -12.95
CA GLN A 46 7.10 0.95 -12.15
C GLN A 46 6.63 1.14 -10.71
N TYR A 47 5.36 1.49 -10.53
CA TYR A 47 4.77 1.64 -9.22
C TYR A 47 4.78 0.34 -8.42
N LYS A 48 4.48 -0.81 -9.05
CA LYS A 48 4.58 -2.11 -8.39
C LYS A 48 6.01 -2.40 -7.91
N VAL A 49 7.02 -2.08 -8.72
CA VAL A 49 8.43 -2.22 -8.33
C VAL A 49 8.77 -1.32 -7.14
N ASP A 50 8.29 -0.08 -7.12
CA ASP A 50 8.48 0.83 -6.00
C ASP A 50 7.85 0.32 -4.70
N VAL A 51 6.64 -0.24 -4.77
CA VAL A 51 5.98 -0.88 -3.62
C VAL A 51 6.81 -2.08 -3.13
N MET A 52 7.35 -2.91 -4.02
CA MET A 52 8.21 -4.03 -3.65
C MET A 52 9.48 -3.57 -2.92
N ARG A 53 10.13 -2.48 -3.37
CA ARG A 53 11.29 -1.90 -2.68
C ARG A 53 10.93 -1.40 -1.28
N ARG A 54 9.79 -0.72 -1.14
CA ARG A 54 9.29 -0.26 0.17
C ARG A 54 8.99 -1.44 1.09
N LEU A 55 8.40 -2.52 0.57
CA LEU A 55 8.16 -3.73 1.33
C LEU A 55 9.45 -4.42 1.80
N GLN A 56 10.50 -4.41 0.99
CA GLN A 56 11.82 -4.89 1.44
C GLN A 56 12.32 -4.08 2.64
N THR A 57 12.18 -2.75 2.61
CA THR A 57 12.54 -1.90 3.77
C THR A 57 11.62 -2.12 4.96
N PHE A 58 10.31 -2.29 4.75
CA PHE A 58 9.34 -2.57 5.81
C PHE A 58 9.64 -3.90 6.51
N ASN A 59 10.00 -4.93 5.73
CA ASN A 59 10.27 -6.29 6.19
C ASN A 59 11.73 -6.51 6.62
N ASP A 60 12.56 -5.46 6.66
CA ASP A 60 13.95 -5.61 7.08
C ASP A 60 14.03 -6.10 8.54
N ALA A 61 14.59 -7.30 8.70
CA ALA A 61 14.75 -7.97 9.99
C ALA A 61 16.02 -7.55 10.75
N THR A 62 16.77 -6.58 10.25
CA THR A 62 17.99 -6.08 10.91
C THR A 62 17.66 -5.44 12.26
N ILE A 63 18.29 -5.95 13.33
CA ILE A 63 18.20 -5.44 14.70
C ILE A 63 19.55 -4.84 15.07
N LEU A 64 19.59 -3.56 15.40
CA LEU A 64 20.78 -2.84 15.86
C LEU A 64 20.96 -3.03 17.38
N ASP A 65 22.18 -2.91 17.89
CA ASP A 65 22.50 -3.14 19.31
C ASP A 65 21.70 -2.27 20.29
N ASN A 66 21.33 -1.06 19.87
CA ASN A 66 20.53 -0.10 20.66
C ASN A 66 19.04 -0.07 20.27
N ALA A 67 18.58 -1.05 19.48
CA ALA A 67 17.19 -1.10 19.04
C ALA A 67 16.24 -1.40 20.20
N THR A 68 15.08 -0.76 20.18
CA THR A 68 13.94 -1.06 21.06
C THR A 68 12.76 -1.52 20.21
N LEU A 69 11.78 -2.19 20.83
CA LEU A 69 10.54 -2.56 20.13
C LEU A 69 9.86 -1.31 19.51
N ALA A 70 9.89 -0.18 20.21
CA ALA A 70 9.35 1.08 19.73
C ALA A 70 10.11 1.63 18.51
N SER A 71 11.46 1.56 18.50
CA SER A 71 12.24 2.03 17.35
C SER A 71 12.05 1.14 16.12
N LEU A 72 11.96 -0.18 16.32
CA LEU A 72 11.66 -1.14 15.26
C LEU A 72 10.24 -0.94 14.68
N ALA A 73 9.25 -0.67 15.55
CA ALA A 73 7.89 -0.35 15.13
C ALA A 73 7.83 0.98 14.37
N SER A 74 8.44 2.04 14.92
CA SER A 74 8.49 3.35 14.27
C SER A 74 9.08 3.27 12.87
N ARG A 75 10.20 2.55 12.71
CA ARG A 75 10.87 2.36 11.41
C ARG A 75 9.93 1.76 10.35
N ARG A 76 9.31 0.61 10.63
CA ARG A 76 8.42 -0.05 9.67
C ARG A 76 7.13 0.77 9.45
N MET A 77 6.57 1.37 10.49
CA MET A 77 5.34 2.16 10.36
C MET A 77 5.56 3.46 9.56
N GLN A 78 6.76 4.06 9.59
CA GLN A 78 7.11 5.16 8.67
C GLN A 78 7.08 4.71 7.20
N VAL A 79 7.58 3.50 6.91
CA VAL A 79 7.50 2.93 5.56
C VAL A 79 6.05 2.67 5.16
N ALA A 80 5.23 2.11 6.06
CA ALA A 80 3.80 1.87 5.82
C ALA A 80 3.04 3.17 5.51
N LYS A 81 3.28 4.24 6.27
CA LYS A 81 2.66 5.56 6.05
C LYS A 81 2.94 6.10 4.64
N GLY A 82 4.11 5.80 4.08
CA GLY A 82 4.49 6.23 2.73
C GLY A 82 4.00 5.32 1.59
N MET A 83 3.32 4.21 1.88
CA MET A 83 2.84 3.26 0.85
C MET A 83 1.36 2.92 0.93
N LEU A 84 0.71 3.05 2.09
CA LEU A 84 -0.69 2.69 2.28
C LEU A 84 -1.61 3.88 1.99
N GLY A 85 -2.74 3.65 1.34
CA GLY A 85 -3.69 4.69 0.95
C GLY A 85 -4.24 5.48 2.13
N LYS A 86 -4.46 4.81 3.26
CA LYS A 86 -4.74 5.42 4.55
C LYS A 86 -4.16 4.58 5.66
N LEU A 87 -3.53 5.24 6.62
CA LEU A 87 -3.05 4.63 7.85
C LEU A 87 -3.52 5.47 9.03
N GLY A 88 -4.41 4.90 9.84
CA GLY A 88 -4.91 5.53 11.04
C GLY A 88 -3.86 5.68 12.14
N THR A 89 -4.31 6.20 13.26
CA THR A 89 -3.54 6.36 14.50
C THR A 89 -3.52 5.06 15.30
N ASN A 90 -2.50 4.88 16.14
CA ASN A 90 -2.32 3.68 16.98
C ASN A 90 -2.37 2.35 16.18
N VAL A 91 -1.87 2.37 14.95
CA VAL A 91 -1.76 1.17 14.12
C VAL A 91 -0.38 0.53 14.30
N ASN A 92 -0.36 -0.79 14.41
CA ASN A 92 0.87 -1.57 14.36
C ASN A 92 0.71 -2.78 13.43
N ILE A 93 1.63 -2.92 12.50
CA ILE A 93 1.71 -4.04 11.56
C ILE A 93 3.04 -4.74 11.83
N GLU A 94 3.00 -6.01 12.21
CA GLU A 94 4.21 -6.82 12.39
C GLU A 94 4.76 -7.30 11.02
N PRO A 95 6.08 -7.33 10.84
CA PRO A 95 6.68 -7.97 9.68
C PRO A 95 6.68 -9.52 9.83
N PRO A 96 6.66 -10.28 8.72
CA PRO A 96 6.61 -9.78 7.34
C PRO A 96 5.18 -9.41 6.91
N PHE A 97 5.06 -8.31 6.17
CA PHE A 97 3.84 -7.83 5.55
C PHE A 97 3.98 -7.82 4.02
N PHE A 98 2.90 -8.12 3.30
CA PHE A 98 2.90 -8.14 1.84
C PHE A 98 1.67 -7.45 1.27
N VAL A 99 1.87 -6.58 0.29
CA VAL A 99 0.80 -5.90 -0.46
C VAL A 99 1.27 -5.64 -1.90
N THR A 100 0.37 -5.74 -2.87
CA THR A 100 0.73 -5.51 -4.28
C THR A 100 0.81 -4.03 -4.63
N TRP A 101 -0.15 -3.24 -4.15
CA TRP A 101 -0.32 -1.84 -4.56
C TRP A 101 -0.17 -0.85 -3.40
N GLY A 102 -0.56 -1.21 -2.17
CA GLY A 102 -0.48 -0.32 -1.00
C GLY A 102 -1.52 0.80 -1.01
N CYS A 103 -1.55 1.64 -2.06
CA CYS A 103 -2.47 2.78 -2.21
C CYS A 103 -3.96 2.43 -2.11
N ASN A 104 -4.33 1.19 -2.41
CA ASN A 104 -5.72 0.72 -2.32
C ASN A 104 -6.09 0.14 -0.94
N LEU A 105 -5.16 0.15 0.02
CA LEU A 105 -5.38 -0.36 1.37
C LEU A 105 -5.61 0.79 2.34
N PHE A 106 -6.73 0.73 3.05
CA PHE A 106 -7.15 1.72 4.03
C PHE A 106 -7.24 1.05 5.40
N ILE A 107 -6.43 1.51 6.35
CA ILE A 107 -6.41 0.99 7.72
C ILE A 107 -6.91 2.10 8.66
N GLY A 108 -7.90 1.77 9.48
CA GLY A 108 -8.47 2.66 10.49
C GLY A 108 -7.61 2.79 11.75
N ASP A 109 -8.13 3.46 12.76
CA ASP A 109 -7.45 3.66 14.04
C ASP A 109 -7.42 2.38 14.90
N GLY A 110 -6.38 2.20 15.70
CA GLY A 110 -6.29 1.13 16.70
C GLY A 110 -6.13 -0.29 16.13
N VAL A 111 -5.73 -0.43 14.87
CA VAL A 111 -5.58 -1.73 14.21
C VAL A 111 -4.25 -2.38 14.55
N TYR A 112 -4.29 -3.66 14.94
CA TYR A 112 -3.11 -4.51 15.08
C TYR A 112 -3.14 -5.65 14.05
N ILE A 113 -2.07 -5.78 13.25
CA ILE A 113 -1.90 -6.88 12.29
C ILE A 113 -0.72 -7.72 12.76
N ASN A 114 -1.01 -8.97 13.14
CA ASN A 114 0.00 -9.90 13.64
C ASN A 114 0.84 -10.50 12.51
N ARG A 115 2.03 -11.02 12.86
CA ARG A 115 2.84 -11.83 11.95
C ARG A 115 2.15 -13.18 11.70
N ARG A 116 2.24 -13.67 10.46
CA ARG A 116 1.82 -15.04 10.09
C ARG A 116 3.04 -15.92 9.91
#